data_AF-A0A916MD94-F1
#
_entry.id   AF-A0A916MD94-F1
#
_cell.length_a   1.000
_cell.length_b   1.000
_cell.length_c   1.000
_cell.angle_alpha   90.00
_cell.angle_beta   90.00
_cell.angle_gamma   90.00
#
_symmetry.space_group_name_H-M   'P 1'
#
loop_
_entity.id
_entity.type
_entity.pdbx_description
1 polymer ?
#
loop_
_entity_poly.entity_id
_entity_poly.type
_entity_poly.pdbx_seq_one_letter_code
_entity_poly.pdbx_strand_id
1 'polypeptide(L)'
;SDAGQRLTLASAQTKLYAAEAFLQSSLDAVQILGASGLELGGAMTGLVNDALAGRLFSGSSEVQKNLIAALLGTGDAYRGTR
;
A
#
# COMPACT_ATOMS: atom_id res chain seq x y z
N SER A 1 -27.08 -8.15 1.36
CA SER A 1 -26.24 -8.26 2.57
C SER A 1 -24.80 -8.24 2.12
N ASP A 2 -24.03 -7.30 2.67
CA ASP A 2 -22.64 -7.08 2.31
C ASP A 2 -21.81 -8.23 2.93
N ALA A 3 -21.56 -9.28 2.15
CA ALA A 3 -20.96 -10.52 2.61
C ALA A 3 -19.49 -10.26 3.03
N GLY A 4 -19.28 -10.02 4.32
CA GLY A 4 -18.07 -9.45 4.93
C GLY A 4 -16.72 -10.08 4.59
N GLN A 5 -16.68 -11.24 3.90
CA GLN A 5 -15.45 -11.87 3.42
C GLN A 5 -14.98 -11.35 2.04
N ARG A 6 -15.90 -10.95 1.15
CA ARG A 6 -15.53 -10.30 -0.13
C ARG A 6 -15.08 -8.86 0.08
N LEU A 7 -15.70 -8.17 1.04
CA LEU A 7 -15.36 -6.79 1.38
C LEU A 7 -13.97 -6.67 1.99
N THR A 8 -13.54 -7.63 2.81
CA THR A 8 -12.21 -7.59 3.44
C THR A 8 -11.08 -7.84 2.46
N LEU A 9 -11.24 -8.78 1.51
CA LEU A 9 -10.23 -9.02 0.47
C LEU A 9 -10.10 -7.82 -0.47
N ALA A 10 -11.21 -7.34 -1.02
CA ALA A 10 -11.19 -6.20 -1.94
C ALA A 10 -10.69 -4.93 -1.25
N SER A 11 -11.07 -4.70 0.02
CA SER A 11 -10.56 -3.58 0.81
C SER A 11 -9.05 -3.67 1.06
N ALA A 12 -8.54 -4.85 1.45
CA ALA A 12 -7.10 -5.05 1.66
C ALA A 12 -6.29 -4.82 0.36
N GLN A 13 -6.77 -5.34 -0.77
CA GLN A 13 -6.19 -5.11 -2.09
C GLN A 13 -6.21 -3.64 -2.48
N THR A 14 -7.35 -2.98 -2.30
CA THR A 14 -7.53 -1.56 -2.64
C THR A 14 -6.59 -0.69 -1.83
N LYS A 15 -6.50 -0.95 -0.52
CA LYS A 15 -5.62 -0.20 0.37
C LYS A 15 -4.15 -0.39 -0.01
N LEU A 16 -3.72 -1.63 -0.22
CA LEU A 16 -2.35 -1.93 -0.64
C LEU A 16 -2.01 -1.22 -1.96
N TYR A 17 -2.88 -1.38 -2.96
CA TYR A 17 -2.67 -0.76 -4.28
C TYR A 17 -2.61 0.76 -4.18
N ALA A 18 -3.56 1.40 -3.49
CA ALA A 18 -3.59 2.85 -3.36
C ALA A 18 -2.33 3.40 -2.66
N ALA A 19 -1.84 2.72 -1.62
CA ALA A 19 -0.66 3.16 -0.89
C ALA A 19 0.63 3.03 -1.75
N GLU A 20 0.81 1.93 -2.47
CA GLU A 20 1.98 1.76 -3.35
C GLU A 20 1.90 2.69 -4.58
N ALA A 21 0.72 2.86 -5.17
CA ALA A 21 0.50 3.76 -6.30
C ALA A 21 0.73 5.23 -5.90
N PHE A 22 0.34 5.63 -4.70
CA PHE A 22 0.59 6.98 -4.20
C PHE A 22 2.09 7.25 -4.02
N LEU A 23 2.84 6.30 -3.47
CA LEU A 23 4.30 6.43 -3.37
C LEU A 23 4.95 6.51 -4.76
N GLN A 24 4.60 5.60 -5.66
CA GLN A 24 5.16 5.60 -7.01
C GLN A 24 4.87 6.91 -7.73
N SER A 25 3.63 7.39 -7.69
CA SER A 25 3.25 8.66 -8.33
C SER A 25 4.00 9.87 -7.73
N SER A 26 4.24 9.85 -6.42
CA SER A 26 5.00 10.93 -5.75
C SER A 26 6.47 10.92 -6.16
N LEU A 27 7.08 9.73 -6.30
CA LEU A 27 8.45 9.59 -6.79
C LEU A 27 8.56 9.98 -8.27
N ASP A 28 7.58 9.61 -9.10
CA ASP A 28 7.53 10.02 -10.51
C ASP A 28 7.44 11.55 -10.63
N ALA A 29 6.67 12.21 -9.76
CA ALA A 29 6.59 13.67 -9.73
C ALA A 29 7.95 14.31 -9.38
N VAL A 30 8.67 13.79 -8.37
CA VAL A 30 10.04 14.22 -8.07
C VAL A 30 10.95 14.05 -9.29
N GLN A 31 10.86 12.90 -9.96
CA GLN A 31 11.69 12.60 -11.14
C GLN A 31 11.41 13.56 -12.31
N ILE A 32 10.14 13.89 -12.57
CA ILE A 32 9.74 14.82 -13.64
C ILE A 32 10.25 16.25 -13.34
N LEU A 33 10.18 16.70 -12.08
CA LEU A 33 10.65 18.03 -11.69
C LEU A 33 12.18 18.11 -11.53
N GLY A 34 12.88 16.97 -11.51
CA GLY A 34 14.33 16.91 -11.33
C GLY A 34 14.75 17.50 -9.99
N ALA A 35 15.85 18.26 -9.97
CA ALA A 35 16.43 18.80 -8.74
C ALA A 35 15.45 19.68 -7.93
N SER A 36 14.54 20.41 -8.60
CA SER A 36 13.53 21.22 -7.90
C SER A 36 12.51 20.36 -7.13
N GLY A 37 12.26 19.14 -7.58
CA GLY A 37 11.41 18.18 -6.86
C GLY A 37 12.02 17.68 -5.54
N LEU A 38 13.32 17.88 -5.31
CA LEU A 38 14.04 17.45 -4.11
C LEU A 38 14.20 18.56 -3.07
N GLU A 39 13.61 19.74 -3.29
CA GLU A 39 13.69 20.86 -2.35
C GLU A 39 13.14 20.45 -0.97
N LEU A 40 13.98 20.63 0.06
CA LEU A 40 13.64 20.29 1.42
C LEU A 40 12.45 21.13 1.90
N GLY A 41 11.38 20.46 2.35
CA GLY A 41 10.14 21.14 2.75
C GLY A 41 9.28 21.58 1.57
N GLY A 42 9.69 21.28 0.34
CA GLY A 42 8.89 21.46 -0.86
C GLY A 42 7.74 20.46 -0.95
N ALA A 43 6.72 20.78 -1.75
CA ALA A 43 5.50 19.99 -1.86
C ALA A 43 5.76 18.53 -2.26
N MET A 44 6.70 18.27 -3.18
CA MET A 44 6.98 16.91 -3.66
C MET A 44 7.62 16.04 -2.57
N THR A 45 8.59 16.58 -1.81
CA THR A 45 9.18 15.86 -0.66
C THR A 45 8.14 15.60 0.44
N GLY A 46 7.19 16.53 0.64
CA GLY A 46 6.02 16.34 1.49
C GLY A 46 5.16 15.15 1.06
N LEU A 47 4.76 15.11 -0.22
CA LEU A 47 3.95 14.00 -0.77
C LEU A 47 4.65 12.65 -0.66
N VAL A 48 5.97 12.58 -0.90
CA VAL A 48 6.75 11.35 -0.71
C VAL A 48 6.72 10.89 0.75
N ASN A 49 6.88 11.80 1.71
CA ASN A 49 6.82 11.48 3.13
C ASN A 49 5.41 11.01 3.54
N ASP A 50 4.36 11.68 3.08
CA ASP A 50 2.98 11.28 3.34
C ASP A 50 2.67 9.90 2.75
N ALA A 51 3.15 9.63 1.53
CA ALA A 51 2.98 8.33 0.88
C ALA A 51 3.72 7.21 1.61
N LEU A 52 4.94 7.47 2.09
CA LEU A 52 5.68 6.52 2.93
C LEU A 52 4.92 6.21 4.23
N ALA A 53 4.37 7.23 4.88
CA ALA A 53 3.56 7.06 6.09
C ALA A 53 2.25 6.29 5.80
N GLY A 54 1.63 6.53 4.64
CA GLY A 54 0.44 5.81 4.17
C GLY A 54 0.63 4.30 4.02
N ARG A 55 1.87 3.84 3.75
CA ARG A 55 2.21 2.41 3.73
C ARG A 55 2.36 1.78 5.11
N LEU A 56 2.34 2.57 6.18
CA LEU A 56 2.50 2.10 7.56
C LEU A 56 1.19 2.20 8.34
N PHE A 57 0.45 3.30 8.19
CA PHE A 57 -0.76 3.54 8.96
C PHE A 57 -1.90 2.55 8.61
N SER A 58 -2.69 2.21 9.62
CA SER A 58 -3.84 1.28 9.51
C SER A 58 -3.47 -0.12 8.97
N GLY A 59 -2.24 -0.58 9.25
CA GLY A 59 -1.68 -1.90 8.88
C GLY A 59 -0.74 -1.83 7.68
N SER A 60 0.53 -2.20 7.83
CA SER A 60 1.52 -1.99 6.77
C SER A 60 1.19 -2.72 5.46
N SER A 61 1.88 -2.35 4.37
CA SER A 61 1.79 -3.09 3.10
C SER A 61 1.98 -4.60 3.27
N GLU A 62 2.90 -5.03 4.14
CA GLU A 62 3.14 -6.44 4.47
C GLU A 62 1.96 -7.06 5.21
N VAL A 63 1.35 -6.33 6.14
CA VAL A 63 0.14 -6.79 6.84
C VAL A 63 -1.01 -6.99 5.86
N GLN A 64 -1.20 -6.09 4.89
CA GLN A 64 -2.23 -6.26 3.85
C GLN A 64 -1.91 -7.45 2.94
N LYS A 65 -0.66 -7.64 2.53
CA LYS A 65 -0.23 -8.83 1.75
C LYS A 65 -0.52 -10.13 2.50
N ASN A 66 -0.23 -10.18 3.80
CA ASN A 66 -0.52 -11.34 4.65
C ASN A 66 -2.03 -11.59 4.79
N LEU A 67 -2.83 -10.53 4.96
CA LEU A 67 -4.29 -10.62 5.00
C LEU A 67 -4.85 -11.16 3.67
N ILE A 68 -4.36 -10.65 2.55
CA ILE A 68 -4.71 -11.11 1.20
C ILE A 68 -4.35 -12.59 1.04
N ALA A 69 -3.13 -13.01 1.41
CA ALA A 69 -2.70 -14.40 1.33
C ALA A 69 -3.55 -15.32 2.21
N ALA A 70 -3.91 -14.90 3.42
CA ALA A 70 -4.81 -15.66 4.29
C ALA A 70 -6.20 -15.83 3.66
N LEU A 71 -6.76 -14.76 3.07
CA LEU A 71 -8.08 -14.76 2.44
C LEU A 71 -8.12 -15.55 1.11
N LEU A 72 -6.98 -15.63 0.40
CA LEU A 72 -6.83 -16.46 -0.80
C LEU A 72 -6.49 -17.92 -0.48
N GLY A 73 -6.26 -18.27 0.79
CA GLY A 73 -5.85 -19.61 1.19
C GLY A 73 -4.44 -19.96 0.71
N THR A 74 -3.52 -18.99 0.66
CA THR A 74 -2.11 -19.21 0.29
C THR A 74 -1.13 -18.86 1.42
N GLY A 75 -1.61 -18.36 2.56
CA GLY A 75 -0.81 -18.10 3.75
C GLY A 75 -0.40 -19.37 4.52
N ASP A 76 0.52 -19.23 5.49
CA ASP A 76 1.16 -20.37 6.19
C ASP A 76 0.20 -21.41 6.77
N ALA A 77 -1.03 -21.02 7.15
CA ALA A 77 -2.07 -21.93 7.61
C ALA A 77 -2.56 -22.93 6.53
N TYR A 78 -2.42 -22.62 5.24
CA TYR A 78 -2.81 -23.51 4.13
C TYR A 78 -1.79 -24.63 3.86
N ARG A 79 -0.55 -24.51 4.36
CA ARG A 79 0.50 -25.53 4.14
C ARG A 79 0.30 -26.81 4.98
N GLY A 80 -0.72 -26.87 5.84
CA GLY A 80 -0.92 -27.96 6.81
C GLY A 80 -1.98 -29.02 6.49
N THR A 81 -2.64 -28.99 5.34
CA THR A 81 -3.77 -29.90 5.02
C THR A 81 -3.55 -30.78 3.79
N ARG A 82 -2.37 -31.40 3.65
CA ARG A 82 -2.19 -32.59 2.80
C ARG A 82 -1.65 -33.75 3.61
#